data_AF-A0A2C6KKV6-F1
#
_entry.id   AF-A0A2C6KKV6-F1
#
_cell.length_a   1.000
_cell.length_b   1.000
_cell.length_c   1.000
_cell.angle_alpha   90.00
_cell.angle_beta   90.00
_cell.angle_gamma   90.00
#
_symmetry.space_group_name_H-M   'P 1'
#
loop_
_entity.id
_entity.type
_entity.pdbx_description
1 polymer ?
#
loop_
_entity_poly.entity_id
_entity_poly.type
_entity_poly.pdbx_seq_one_letter_code
_entity_poly.pdbx_strand_id
1 'polypeptide(L)'
;MAAVHSGTSSTPLIDEFLRALNAEFASKAVISTLAIASDPSHAERFGSHDKIVGLVKSLQATEYVLGEQAEKTTWFLTGEGQLYAKQGTPEFRLVTWMRDQVAQEGGVEVAALRSGFGSEADVAVSNAMKMRWLEIDKATKKVSVKQIPDRDIVQGVLRVVEGLQLAAGGATESEETELFKQLSETAPETPPEKILQELKKRKLVESKKLKYLNLQKGPRFSMQMTKPVADLTADLLVGDAWQKADFKEYNFFASGRKIRLGSIHPLIQVMRQFKLILRSMGFEVSRSQQFVTMVRSCDRLTSN
;
A
#
# COMPACT_ATOMS: atom_id res chain seq x y z
N MET A 1 -18.80 5.10 -48.22
CA MET A 1 -19.20 5.46 -46.85
C MET A 1 -19.44 4.17 -46.08
N ALA A 2 -18.40 3.61 -45.48
CA ALA A 2 -18.51 2.46 -44.59
C ALA A 2 -17.79 2.85 -43.29
N ALA A 3 -18.55 2.83 -42.20
CA ALA A 3 -18.12 3.26 -40.89
C ALA A 3 -16.99 2.35 -40.36
N VAL A 4 -15.82 2.95 -40.16
CA VAL A 4 -14.72 2.37 -39.38
C VAL A 4 -15.25 2.18 -37.95
N HIS A 5 -15.54 0.93 -37.61
CA HIS A 5 -15.86 0.56 -36.24
C HIS A 5 -14.56 0.60 -35.44
N SER A 6 -14.27 1.76 -34.86
CA SER A 6 -13.26 1.91 -33.82
C SER A 6 -13.66 1.03 -32.63
N GLY A 7 -12.81 0.06 -32.30
CA GLY A 7 -12.90 -0.69 -31.06
C GLY A 7 -12.63 0.21 -29.86
N THR A 8 -13.62 1.01 -29.48
CA THR A 8 -13.58 1.98 -28.37
C THR A 8 -14.67 1.65 -27.37
N SER A 9 -14.43 0.68 -26.50
CA SER A 9 -15.32 0.43 -25.36
C SER A 9 -14.69 0.79 -24.00
N SER A 10 -13.41 1.19 -23.95
CA SER A 10 -12.73 1.57 -22.69
C SER A 10 -12.14 2.99 -22.67
N THR A 11 -12.17 3.73 -23.77
CA THR A 11 -11.62 5.08 -23.89
C THR A 11 -12.51 6.24 -23.38
N PRO A 12 -13.87 6.15 -23.29
CA PRO A 12 -14.65 7.36 -23.01
C PRO A 12 -14.43 7.91 -21.59
N LEU A 13 -14.23 7.02 -20.60
CA LEU A 13 -13.96 7.43 -19.21
C LEU A 13 -12.59 8.10 -19.06
N ILE A 14 -11.56 7.61 -19.78
CA ILE A 14 -10.22 8.19 -19.73
C ILE A 14 -10.21 9.55 -20.42
N ASP A 15 -10.90 9.67 -21.56
CA ASP A 15 -11.02 10.94 -22.29
C ASP A 15 -11.80 11.99 -21.47
N GLU A 16 -12.88 11.57 -20.78
CA GLU A 16 -13.59 12.45 -19.86
C GLU A 16 -12.70 12.86 -18.67
N PHE A 17 -11.93 11.93 -18.12
CA PHE A 17 -10.98 12.22 -17.05
C PHE A 17 -9.88 13.19 -17.49
N LEU A 18 -9.34 13.04 -18.71
CA LEU A 18 -8.35 13.97 -19.27
C LEU A 18 -8.91 15.38 -19.47
N ARG A 19 -10.19 15.50 -19.86
CA ARG A 19 -10.88 16.81 -19.94
C ARG A 19 -11.06 17.44 -18.55
N ALA A 20 -11.49 16.65 -17.57
CA ALA A 20 -11.61 17.10 -16.19
C ALA A 20 -10.25 17.55 -15.63
N LEU A 21 -9.21 16.74 -15.82
CA LEU A 21 -7.84 17.09 -15.45
C LEU A 21 -7.37 18.36 -16.14
N ASN A 22 -7.67 18.58 -17.42
CA ASN A 22 -7.25 19.81 -18.10
C ASN A 22 -7.92 21.06 -17.51
N ALA A 23 -9.19 20.97 -17.10
CA ALA A 23 -9.89 22.05 -16.41
C ALA A 23 -9.25 22.35 -15.05
N GLU A 24 -8.92 21.31 -14.28
CA GLU A 24 -8.22 21.46 -13.01
C GLU A 24 -6.81 22.03 -13.20
N PHE A 25 -6.07 21.59 -14.22
CA PHE A 25 -4.73 22.09 -14.52
C PHE A 25 -4.73 23.55 -14.97
N ALA A 26 -5.87 24.07 -15.43
CA ALA A 26 -6.00 25.50 -15.73
C ALA A 26 -6.04 26.34 -14.45
N SER A 27 -6.49 25.76 -13.32
CA SER A 27 -6.51 26.44 -12.02
C SER A 27 -5.21 26.27 -11.24
N LYS A 28 -4.61 25.07 -11.27
CA LYS A 28 -3.39 24.72 -10.51
C LYS A 28 -2.40 23.96 -11.39
N ALA A 29 -1.13 24.39 -11.40
CA ALA A 29 -0.08 23.76 -12.20
C ALA A 29 0.28 22.34 -11.71
N VAL A 30 0.13 22.07 -10.41
CA VAL A 30 0.35 20.75 -9.79
C VAL A 30 -0.90 20.37 -9.01
N ILE A 31 -1.43 19.16 -9.25
CA ILE A 31 -2.66 18.68 -8.62
C ILE A 31 -2.39 17.37 -7.90
N SER A 32 -2.81 17.26 -6.64
CA SER A 32 -2.77 15.99 -5.92
C SER A 32 -4.00 15.16 -6.21
N THR A 33 -3.81 13.85 -6.39
CA THR A 33 -4.92 12.87 -6.53
C THR A 33 -5.90 12.89 -5.36
N LEU A 34 -5.46 13.27 -4.16
CA LEU A 34 -6.32 13.44 -2.99
C LEU A 34 -7.27 14.64 -3.14
N ALA A 35 -6.82 15.75 -3.72
CA ALA A 35 -7.68 16.89 -4.00
C ALA A 35 -8.78 16.50 -5.01
N ILE A 36 -8.40 15.78 -6.07
CA ILE A 36 -9.36 15.28 -7.08
C ILE A 36 -10.37 14.31 -6.44
N ALA A 37 -9.92 13.42 -5.55
CA ALA A 37 -10.80 12.48 -4.86
C ALA A 37 -11.71 13.15 -3.81
N SER A 38 -11.32 14.32 -3.29
CA SER A 38 -12.10 15.10 -2.32
C SER A 38 -13.26 15.83 -2.97
N ASP A 39 -13.19 16.12 -4.27
CA ASP A 39 -14.27 16.79 -4.99
C ASP A 39 -15.43 15.82 -5.23
N PRO A 40 -16.65 16.11 -4.73
CA PRO A 40 -17.80 15.22 -4.85
C PRO A 40 -18.16 14.90 -6.31
N SER A 41 -17.99 15.87 -7.21
CA SER A 41 -18.23 15.73 -8.64
C SER A 41 -17.29 14.72 -9.31
N HIS A 42 -16.02 14.71 -8.93
CA HIS A 42 -15.02 13.79 -9.44
C HIS A 42 -15.16 12.40 -8.81
N ALA A 43 -15.49 12.33 -7.52
CA ALA A 43 -15.71 11.07 -6.80
C ALA A 43 -16.94 10.29 -7.33
N GLU A 44 -18.03 10.97 -7.67
CA GLU A 44 -19.22 10.34 -8.27
C GLU A 44 -18.94 9.80 -9.68
N ARG A 45 -18.15 10.53 -10.48
CA ARG A 45 -17.89 10.16 -11.89
C ARG A 45 -16.78 9.13 -12.06
N PHE A 46 -15.68 9.27 -11.34
CA PHE A 46 -14.47 8.45 -11.51
C PHE A 46 -14.29 7.41 -10.39
N GLY A 47 -15.07 7.52 -9.31
CA GLY A 47 -15.12 6.58 -8.20
C GLY A 47 -14.12 6.88 -7.08
N SER A 48 -13.83 5.86 -6.27
CA SER A 48 -12.94 5.98 -5.12
C SER A 48 -11.50 6.34 -5.52
N HIS A 49 -10.74 6.89 -4.56
CA HIS A 49 -9.31 7.26 -4.73
C HIS A 49 -8.49 6.17 -5.42
N ASP A 50 -8.70 4.90 -5.09
CA ASP A 50 -7.96 3.78 -5.70
C ASP A 50 -8.18 3.66 -7.21
N LYS A 51 -9.40 3.95 -7.69
CA LYS A 51 -9.72 3.94 -9.12
C LYS A 51 -9.05 5.10 -9.84
N ILE A 52 -9.07 6.29 -9.23
CA ILE A 52 -8.39 7.49 -9.76
C ILE A 52 -6.89 7.25 -9.86
N VAL A 53 -6.26 6.66 -8.83
CA VAL A 53 -4.85 6.26 -8.87
C VAL A 53 -4.59 5.25 -10.00
N GLY A 54 -5.49 4.30 -10.22
CA GLY A 54 -5.42 3.37 -11.35
C GLY A 54 -5.45 4.06 -12.72
N LEU A 55 -6.37 5.01 -12.91
CA LEU A 55 -6.48 5.80 -14.14
C LEU A 55 -5.22 6.64 -14.39
N VAL A 56 -4.74 7.33 -13.36
CA VAL A 56 -3.51 8.12 -13.41
C VAL A 56 -2.30 7.26 -13.79
N LYS A 57 -2.15 6.07 -13.20
CA LYS A 57 -1.05 5.16 -13.55
C LYS A 57 -1.11 4.72 -15.01
N SER A 58 -2.31 4.48 -15.55
CA SER A 58 -2.49 4.19 -16.97
C SER A 58 -2.07 5.36 -17.85
N LEU A 59 -2.39 6.60 -17.46
CA LEU A 59 -2.01 7.81 -18.17
C LEU A 59 -0.50 8.08 -18.10
N GLN A 60 0.12 7.81 -16.95
CA GLN A 60 1.56 7.90 -16.73
C GLN A 60 2.33 6.91 -17.59
N ALA A 61 1.82 5.67 -17.75
CA ALA A 61 2.43 4.67 -18.63
C ALA A 61 2.43 5.07 -20.11
N THR A 62 1.52 5.97 -20.51
CA THR A 62 1.46 6.54 -21.86
C THR A 62 2.05 7.94 -21.98
N GLU A 63 2.70 8.44 -20.92
CA GLU A 63 3.36 9.76 -20.87
C GLU A 63 2.41 10.96 -21.05
N TYR A 64 1.12 10.77 -20.84
CA TYR A 64 0.13 11.85 -20.88
C TYR A 64 0.23 12.73 -19.63
N VAL A 65 0.58 12.15 -18.48
CA VAL A 65 0.69 12.83 -17.19
C VAL A 65 2.00 12.43 -16.53
N LEU A 66 2.71 13.40 -15.97
CA LEU A 66 3.84 13.14 -15.08
C LEU A 66 3.30 13.06 -13.66
N GLY A 67 3.65 11.98 -12.96
CA GLY A 67 3.19 11.71 -11.61
C GLY A 67 4.36 11.48 -10.67
N GLU A 68 4.52 12.35 -9.68
CA GLU A 68 5.44 12.15 -8.56
C GLU A 68 4.69 11.51 -7.40
N GLN A 69 5.22 10.41 -6.87
CA GLN A 69 4.60 9.71 -5.75
C GLN A 69 4.94 10.42 -4.44
N ALA A 70 3.90 10.77 -3.68
CA ALA A 70 4.00 11.32 -2.34
C ALA A 70 3.24 10.44 -1.33
N GLU A 71 3.66 10.49 -0.07
CA GLU A 71 3.02 9.76 1.03
C GLU A 71 2.75 10.73 2.18
N LYS A 72 1.54 10.68 2.75
CA LYS A 72 1.14 11.44 3.95
C LYS A 72 0.82 10.47 5.07
N THR A 73 1.28 10.75 6.29
CA THR A 73 1.00 9.89 7.44
C THR A 73 -0.13 10.51 8.25
N THR A 74 -1.31 9.90 8.16
CA THR A 74 -2.49 10.34 8.92
C THR A 74 -2.68 9.45 10.15
N TRP A 75 -3.06 10.07 11.26
CA TRP A 75 -3.22 9.43 12.55
C TRP A 75 -4.70 9.31 12.87
N PHE A 76 -5.18 8.08 13.05
CA PHE A 76 -6.58 7.77 13.35
C PHE A 76 -6.72 7.33 14.80
N LEU A 77 -7.78 7.75 15.48
CA LEU A 77 -8.14 7.23 16.79
C LEU A 77 -8.75 5.84 16.67
N THR A 78 -8.34 4.93 17.55
CA THR A 78 -9.00 3.64 17.69
C THR A 78 -10.31 3.81 18.48
N GLY A 79 -11.16 2.78 18.51
CA GLY A 79 -12.42 2.81 19.27
C GLY A 79 -12.21 3.15 20.75
N GLU A 80 -11.14 2.62 21.37
CA GLU A 80 -10.72 2.96 22.73
C GLU A 80 -10.23 4.42 22.84
N GLY A 81 -9.46 4.88 21.85
CA GLY A 81 -8.99 6.27 21.79
C GLY A 81 -10.12 7.30 21.74
N GLN A 82 -11.20 7.01 21.00
CA GLN A 82 -12.40 7.85 20.95
C GLN A 82 -13.16 7.87 22.28
N LEU A 83 -13.23 6.72 22.97
CA LEU A 83 -13.84 6.65 24.30
C LEU A 83 -13.06 7.50 25.31
N TYR A 84 -11.72 7.42 25.29
CA TYR A 84 -10.88 8.21 26.19
C TYR A 84 -10.86 9.71 25.85
N ALA A 85 -11.02 10.09 24.58
CA ALA A 85 -11.20 11.49 24.21
C ALA A 85 -12.48 12.09 24.85
N LYS A 86 -13.57 11.31 24.88
CA LYS A 86 -14.88 11.71 25.43
C LYS A 86 -14.95 11.61 26.95
N GLN A 87 -14.59 10.46 27.51
CA GLN A 87 -14.77 10.13 28.94
C GLN A 87 -13.53 10.47 29.80
N GLY A 88 -12.39 10.78 29.19
CA GLY A 88 -11.11 10.94 29.88
C GLY A 88 -10.35 9.62 29.98
N THR A 89 -9.04 9.70 30.25
CA THR A 89 -8.24 8.48 30.37
C THR A 89 -8.64 7.66 31.61
N PRO A 90 -8.48 6.33 31.55
CA PRO A 90 -8.74 5.46 32.71
C PRO A 90 -7.92 5.85 33.94
N GLU A 91 -6.69 6.30 33.72
CA GLU A 91 -5.75 6.76 34.76
C GLU A 91 -6.30 7.98 35.51
N PHE A 92 -6.76 8.99 34.76
CA PHE A 92 -7.34 10.20 35.34
C PHE A 92 -8.67 9.93 36.04
N ARG A 93 -9.53 9.10 35.45
CA ARG A 93 -10.80 8.67 36.05
C ARG A 93 -10.58 7.91 37.35
N LEU A 94 -9.60 7.01 37.39
CA LEU A 94 -9.23 6.26 38.58
C LEU A 94 -8.75 7.18 39.70
N VAL A 95 -7.85 8.12 39.40
CA VAL A 95 -7.34 9.07 40.40
C VAL A 95 -8.44 10.00 40.92
N THR A 96 -9.35 10.45 40.05
CA THR A 96 -10.50 11.28 40.45
C THR A 96 -11.48 10.49 41.31
N TRP A 97 -11.80 9.26 40.93
CA TRP A 97 -12.65 8.37 41.74
C TRP A 97 -12.01 8.03 43.09
N MET A 98 -10.70 7.78 43.11
CA MET A 98 -9.96 7.57 44.35
C MET A 98 -9.90 8.84 45.19
N ARG A 99 -9.86 10.05 44.63
CA ARG A 99 -9.98 11.30 45.41
C ARG A 99 -11.32 11.36 46.15
N ASP A 100 -12.42 11.08 45.44
CA ASP A 100 -13.77 11.15 46.03
C ASP A 100 -13.96 10.09 47.13
N GLN A 101 -13.30 8.94 47.01
CA GLN A 101 -13.35 7.84 47.99
C GLN A 101 -12.34 7.99 49.15
N VAL A 102 -11.12 8.44 48.88
CA VAL A 102 -10.01 8.57 49.87
C VAL A 102 -10.22 9.74 50.83
N ALA A 103 -11.19 10.61 50.57
CA ALA A 103 -11.73 11.52 51.59
C ALA A 103 -12.33 10.79 52.81
N GLN A 104 -12.59 9.47 52.72
CA GLN A 104 -13.16 8.64 53.81
C GLN A 104 -12.26 7.49 54.27
N GLU A 105 -10.94 7.72 54.42
CA GLU A 105 -9.95 6.81 55.04
C GLU A 105 -9.15 5.88 54.10
N GLY A 106 -7.84 6.12 54.06
CA GLY A 106 -6.85 5.05 54.20
C GLY A 106 -6.76 4.00 53.11
N GLY A 107 -6.57 4.41 51.85
CA GLY A 107 -6.04 3.60 50.75
C GLY A 107 -6.94 2.44 50.29
N VAL A 108 -7.25 2.39 49.00
CA VAL A 108 -8.16 1.37 48.45
C VAL A 108 -7.36 0.10 48.12
N GLU A 109 -7.90 -1.07 48.49
CA GLU A 109 -7.33 -2.36 48.11
C GLU A 109 -7.50 -2.60 46.59
N VAL A 110 -6.47 -3.16 45.95
CA VAL A 110 -6.47 -3.43 44.50
C VAL A 110 -7.65 -4.31 44.06
N ALA A 111 -8.13 -5.19 44.94
CA ALA A 111 -9.30 -6.04 44.67
C ALA A 111 -10.62 -5.24 44.61
N ALA A 112 -10.78 -4.23 45.48
CA ALA A 112 -11.96 -3.35 45.49
C ALA A 112 -11.96 -2.37 44.31
N LEU A 113 -10.77 -2.00 43.80
CA LEU A 113 -10.64 -1.19 42.59
C LEU A 113 -11.17 -1.93 41.34
N ARG A 114 -10.94 -3.24 41.26
CA ARG A 114 -11.42 -4.08 40.14
C ARG A 114 -12.93 -4.21 40.10
N SER A 115 -13.59 -4.33 41.26
CA SER A 115 -15.05 -4.45 41.33
C SER A 115 -15.77 -3.12 41.12
N GLY A 116 -15.17 -1.99 41.51
CA GLY A 116 -15.77 -0.66 41.36
C GLY A 116 -15.59 -0.02 39.98
N PHE A 117 -14.42 -0.18 39.35
CA PHE A 117 -14.06 0.54 38.11
C PHE A 117 -14.21 -0.33 36.84
N GLY A 118 -14.29 -1.65 36.98
CA GLY A 118 -14.48 -2.59 35.88
C GLY A 118 -13.17 -3.08 35.23
N SER A 119 -13.26 -3.56 33.98
CA SER A 119 -12.17 -4.24 33.27
C SER A 119 -10.93 -3.37 32.98
N GLU A 120 -11.07 -2.05 33.01
CA GLU A 120 -9.99 -1.09 32.73
C GLU A 120 -9.12 -0.77 33.97
N ALA A 121 -9.50 -1.27 35.15
CA ALA A 121 -8.85 -0.94 36.43
C ALA A 121 -7.37 -1.35 36.46
N ASP A 122 -7.04 -2.54 35.96
CA ASP A 122 -5.65 -3.04 35.99
C ASP A 122 -4.72 -2.21 35.09
N VAL A 123 -5.23 -1.78 33.94
CA VAL A 123 -4.49 -0.93 32.99
C VAL A 123 -4.29 0.46 33.59
N ALA A 124 -5.34 1.03 34.20
CA ALA A 124 -5.29 2.32 34.85
C ALA A 124 -4.28 2.34 36.01
N VAL A 125 -4.29 1.34 36.89
CA VAL A 125 -3.34 1.23 38.01
C VAL A 125 -1.91 1.09 37.52
N SER A 126 -1.66 0.24 36.52
CA SER A 126 -0.31 0.02 35.97
C SER A 126 0.30 1.30 35.39
N ASN A 127 -0.48 2.07 34.64
CA ASN A 127 0.02 3.28 34.01
C ASN A 127 0.10 4.46 34.98
N ALA A 128 -0.86 4.60 35.91
CA ALA A 128 -0.81 5.62 36.95
C ALA A 128 0.39 5.44 37.90
N MET A 129 0.83 4.19 38.14
CA MET A 129 2.10 3.91 38.83
C MET A 129 3.33 4.38 38.05
N LYS A 130 3.37 4.15 36.72
CA LYS A 130 4.49 4.60 35.87
C LYS A 130 4.60 6.13 35.83
N MET A 131 3.47 6.82 35.87
CA MET A 131 3.39 8.29 35.95
C MET A 131 3.56 8.83 37.38
N ARG A 132 3.78 7.95 38.37
CA ARG A 132 3.96 8.28 39.80
C ARG A 132 2.77 8.98 40.46
N TRP A 133 1.56 8.82 39.92
CA TRP A 133 0.33 9.34 40.50
C TRP A 133 -0.16 8.48 41.67
N LEU A 134 0.09 7.17 41.60
CA LEU A 134 -0.28 6.19 42.62
C LEU A 134 0.97 5.51 43.21
N GLU A 135 0.91 5.21 44.50
CA GLU A 135 1.91 4.43 45.24
C GLU A 135 1.23 3.23 45.92
N ILE A 136 1.86 2.06 45.84
CA ILE A 136 1.36 0.84 46.49
C ILE A 136 2.24 0.54 47.69
N ASP A 137 1.63 0.48 48.87
CA ASP A 137 2.31 0.03 50.07
C ASP A 137 2.45 -1.50 50.04
N LYS A 138 3.69 -1.98 49.93
CA LYS A 138 4.01 -3.43 49.86
C LYS A 138 3.58 -4.20 51.12
N ALA A 139 3.44 -3.52 52.25
CA ALA A 139 3.03 -4.11 53.53
C ALA A 139 1.51 -4.29 53.65
N THR A 140 0.71 -3.38 53.07
CA THR A 140 -0.75 -3.35 53.25
C THR A 140 -1.52 -3.65 51.96
N LYS A 141 -0.84 -3.75 50.82
CA LYS A 141 -1.45 -3.88 49.47
C LYS A 141 -2.47 -2.78 49.15
N LYS A 142 -2.40 -1.65 49.84
CA LYS A 142 -3.25 -0.49 49.64
C LYS A 142 -2.63 0.46 48.63
N VAL A 143 -3.47 1.03 47.77
CA VAL A 143 -3.06 2.04 46.79
C VAL A 143 -3.40 3.42 47.34
N SER A 144 -2.40 4.30 47.43
CA SER A 144 -2.54 5.70 47.85
C SER A 144 -2.25 6.64 46.67
N VAL A 145 -2.89 7.81 46.68
CA VAL A 145 -2.68 8.86 45.67
C VAL A 145 -1.53 9.75 46.15
N LYS A 146 -0.45 9.83 45.37
CA LYS A 146 0.76 10.59 45.71
C LYS A 146 0.78 11.97 45.08
N GLN A 147 0.36 12.07 43.82
CA GLN A 147 0.26 13.32 43.08
C GLN A 147 -1.04 13.33 42.28
N ILE A 148 -1.72 14.47 42.31
CA ILE A 148 -2.97 14.68 41.58
C ILE A 148 -2.62 15.52 40.34
N PRO A 149 -2.81 15.00 39.12
CA PRO A 149 -2.65 15.81 37.93
C PRO A 149 -3.77 16.85 37.83
N ASP A 150 -3.42 18.10 37.57
CA ASP A 150 -4.40 19.18 37.37
C ASP A 150 -5.15 19.05 36.03
N ARG A 151 -4.54 18.39 35.03
CA ARG A 151 -5.13 18.16 33.69
C ARG A 151 -4.71 16.81 33.12
N ASP A 152 -5.62 16.19 32.37
CA ASP A 152 -5.34 14.99 31.57
C ASP A 152 -4.69 15.39 30.23
N ILE A 153 -3.35 15.37 30.21
CA ILE A 153 -2.53 15.69 29.03
C ILE A 153 -2.85 14.73 27.88
N VAL A 154 -3.09 13.45 28.19
CA VAL A 154 -3.35 12.41 27.20
C VAL A 154 -4.74 12.61 26.57
N GLN A 155 -5.76 12.95 27.36
CA GLN A 155 -7.07 13.31 26.82
C GLN A 155 -6.99 14.55 25.92
N GLY A 156 -6.23 15.58 26.30
CA GLY A 156 -6.02 16.77 25.48
C GLY A 156 -5.42 16.42 24.11
N VAL A 157 -4.37 15.59 24.11
CA VAL A 157 -3.74 15.10 22.87
C VAL A 157 -4.71 14.28 22.02
N LEU A 158 -5.49 13.38 22.62
CA LEU A 158 -6.47 12.58 21.88
C LEU A 158 -7.55 13.45 21.24
N ARG A 159 -8.02 14.52 21.92
CA ARG A 159 -8.97 15.48 21.35
C ARG A 159 -8.39 16.29 20.20
N VAL A 160 -7.11 16.65 20.26
CA VAL A 160 -6.41 17.31 19.15
C VAL A 160 -6.39 16.37 17.93
N VAL A 161 -6.05 15.09 18.13
CA VAL A 161 -6.09 14.08 17.06
C VAL A 161 -7.52 13.87 16.53
N GLU A 162 -8.54 13.88 17.40
CA GLU A 162 -9.96 13.79 16.98
C GLU A 162 -10.39 14.99 16.12
N GLY A 163 -10.01 16.21 16.53
CA GLY A 163 -10.32 17.44 15.80
C GLY A 163 -9.69 17.45 14.41
N LEU A 164 -8.45 16.99 14.28
CA LEU A 164 -7.75 16.93 13.01
C LEU A 164 -8.24 15.77 12.12
N GLN A 165 -8.71 14.68 12.73
CA GLN A 165 -9.39 13.61 11.99
C GLN A 165 -10.69 14.08 11.32
N LEU A 166 -11.43 14.99 11.96
CA LEU A 166 -12.66 15.60 11.44
C LEU A 166 -12.37 16.70 10.41
N ALA A 167 -11.25 17.42 10.56
CA ALA A 167 -10.81 18.44 9.62
C ALA A 167 -10.17 17.85 8.33
N ALA A 168 -9.69 16.60 8.37
CA ALA A 168 -9.02 15.89 7.27
C ALA A 168 -9.91 15.60 6.03
N GLY A 169 -11.05 16.26 5.89
CA GLY A 169 -11.80 16.37 4.64
C GLY A 169 -11.20 17.35 3.63
N GLY A 170 -10.07 18.02 3.93
CA GLY A 170 -9.44 18.99 3.04
C GLY A 170 -7.92 18.84 2.98
N ALA A 171 -7.41 18.32 1.86
CA ALA A 171 -5.99 18.02 1.67
C ALA A 171 -5.07 19.25 1.75
N THR A 172 -4.31 19.40 2.84
CA THR A 172 -3.11 20.27 2.86
C THR A 172 -1.97 19.70 3.72
N GLU A 173 -0.71 19.95 3.32
CA GLU A 173 0.53 19.63 4.07
C GLU A 173 0.64 20.40 5.39
N SER A 174 -0.15 21.46 5.55
CA SER A 174 -0.33 22.25 6.76
C SER A 174 -0.75 21.43 7.98
N GLU A 175 -1.45 20.32 7.78
CA GLU A 175 -2.07 19.59 8.89
C GLU A 175 -1.06 18.85 9.77
N GLU A 176 0.04 18.32 9.20
CA GLU A 176 1.07 17.65 10.02
C GLU A 176 1.83 18.69 10.85
N THR A 177 2.16 19.85 10.28
CA THR A 177 2.82 20.94 11.00
C THR A 177 1.89 21.59 12.03
N GLU A 178 0.59 21.71 11.74
CA GLU A 178 -0.45 22.14 12.67
C GLU A 178 -0.68 21.11 13.80
N LEU A 179 -0.70 19.81 13.49
CA LEU A 179 -0.70 18.73 14.47
C LEU A 179 0.49 18.88 15.42
N PHE A 180 1.70 18.99 14.88
CA PHE A 180 2.92 19.14 15.69
C PHE A 180 2.89 20.41 16.54
N LYS A 181 2.37 21.52 16.01
CA LYS A 181 2.21 22.79 16.73
C LYS A 181 1.20 22.65 17.87
N GLN A 182 0.00 22.13 17.62
CA GLN A 182 -1.05 21.97 18.64
C GLN A 182 -0.66 20.93 19.71
N LEU A 183 0.09 19.89 19.33
CA LEU A 183 0.67 18.93 20.28
C LEU A 183 1.73 19.58 21.18
N SER A 184 2.58 20.46 20.63
CA SER A 184 3.57 21.20 21.41
C SER A 184 2.94 22.22 22.37
N GLU A 185 1.82 22.82 22.00
CA GLU A 185 1.04 23.74 22.86
C GLU A 185 0.34 23.00 24.00
N THR A 186 -0.11 21.77 23.77
CA THR A 186 -0.84 20.96 24.76
C THR A 186 0.11 20.25 25.74
N ALA A 187 1.30 19.86 25.30
CA ALA A 187 2.29 19.12 26.10
C ALA A 187 3.71 19.66 25.85
N PRO A 188 4.12 20.77 26.51
CA PRO A 188 5.41 21.41 26.27
C PRO A 188 6.63 20.62 26.77
N GLU A 189 6.45 19.65 27.69
CA GLU A 189 7.55 18.92 28.32
C GLU A 189 8.09 17.72 27.52
N THR A 190 7.34 17.24 26.53
CA THR A 190 7.72 16.05 25.76
C THR A 190 7.65 16.30 24.26
N PRO A 191 8.65 15.85 23.48
CA PRO A 191 8.62 16.03 22.04
C PRO A 191 7.45 15.22 21.45
N PRO A 192 6.70 15.81 20.51
CA PRO A 192 5.43 15.26 20.01
C PRO A 192 5.58 13.88 19.36
N GLU A 193 6.74 13.57 18.78
CA GLU A 193 7.03 12.25 18.21
C GLU A 193 7.02 11.14 19.27
N LYS A 194 7.56 11.41 20.47
CA LYS A 194 7.60 10.42 21.56
C LYS A 194 6.18 10.15 22.08
N ILE A 195 5.35 11.19 22.15
CA ILE A 195 3.95 11.09 22.55
C ILE A 195 3.19 10.19 21.56
N LEU A 196 3.31 10.45 20.24
CA LEU A 196 2.65 9.65 19.22
C LEU A 196 3.11 8.19 19.21
N GLN A 197 4.41 7.93 19.45
CA GLN A 197 4.93 6.58 19.58
C GLN A 197 4.39 5.86 20.82
N GLU A 198 4.26 6.56 21.95
CA GLU A 198 3.68 6.00 23.16
C GLU A 198 2.19 5.68 22.99
N LEU A 199 1.42 6.59 22.39
CA LEU A 199 0.01 6.39 22.08
C LEU A 199 -0.21 5.23 21.10
N LYS A 200 0.68 5.07 20.12
CA LYS A 200 0.68 3.93 19.21
C LYS A 200 0.98 2.62 19.92
N LYS A 201 1.95 2.59 20.85
CA LYS A 201 2.24 1.40 21.69
C LYS A 201 1.04 1.04 22.57
N ARG A 202 0.32 2.04 23.08
CA ARG A 202 -0.90 1.88 23.88
C ARG A 202 -2.15 1.55 23.04
N LYS A 203 -2.03 1.45 21.70
CA LYS A 203 -3.14 1.17 20.76
C LYS A 203 -4.29 2.19 20.78
N LEU A 204 -4.01 3.42 21.22
CA LEU A 204 -5.01 4.50 21.25
C LEU A 204 -5.09 5.24 19.91
N VAL A 205 -3.98 5.20 19.16
CA VAL A 205 -3.85 5.84 17.85
C VAL A 205 -3.22 4.85 16.87
N GLU A 206 -3.80 4.76 15.68
CA GLU A 206 -3.26 4.02 14.55
C GLU A 206 -2.68 4.99 13.51
N SER A 207 -1.59 4.59 12.86
CA SER A 207 -0.98 5.39 11.78
C SER A 207 -1.30 4.73 10.45
N LYS A 208 -1.96 5.47 9.56
CA LYS A 208 -2.26 5.02 8.20
C LYS A 208 -1.52 5.92 7.20
N LYS A 209 -0.68 5.29 6.39
CA LYS A 209 0.02 5.96 5.29
C LYS A 209 -0.91 6.07 4.10
N LEU A 210 -1.27 7.29 3.73
CA LEU A 210 -2.04 7.59 2.53
C LEU A 210 -1.06 7.89 1.41
N LYS A 211 -1.08 7.04 0.37
CA LYS A 211 -0.25 7.23 -0.82
C LYS A 211 -1.05 7.98 -1.87
N TYR A 212 -0.45 9.01 -2.43
CA TYR A 212 -1.06 9.84 -3.45
C TYR A 212 -0.02 10.27 -4.48
N LEU A 213 -0.49 10.67 -5.65
CA LEU A 213 0.36 11.19 -6.73
C LEU A 213 0.10 12.69 -6.91
N ASN A 214 1.19 13.43 -7.08
CA ASN A 214 1.20 14.81 -7.53
C ASN A 214 1.37 14.81 -9.05
N LEU A 215 0.38 15.38 -9.73
CA LEU A 215 0.25 15.32 -11.18
C LEU A 215 0.72 16.61 -11.81
N GLN A 216 1.41 16.47 -12.94
CA GLN A 216 1.80 17.54 -13.85
C GLN A 216 1.45 17.14 -15.29
N LYS A 217 1.27 18.12 -16.18
CA LYS A 217 1.05 17.84 -17.59
C LYS A 217 2.25 17.13 -18.19
N GLY A 218 2.01 15.99 -18.83
CA GLY A 218 3.04 15.27 -19.57
C GLY A 218 3.29 15.84 -20.96
N PRO A 219 4.37 15.41 -21.64
CA PRO A 219 4.73 15.89 -22.97
C PRO A 219 3.70 15.50 -24.04
N ARG A 220 3.00 14.38 -23.87
CA ARG A 220 1.95 13.89 -24.78
C ARG A 220 0.53 14.25 -24.32
N PHE A 221 0.38 15.25 -23.45
CA PHE A 221 -0.92 15.62 -22.91
C PHE A 221 -1.89 16.08 -24.01
N SER A 222 -2.98 15.35 -24.19
CA SER A 222 -4.09 15.66 -25.10
C SER A 222 -5.42 15.38 -24.42
N MET A 223 -6.50 16.03 -24.87
CA MET A 223 -7.86 15.83 -24.36
C MET A 223 -8.49 14.50 -24.80
N GLN A 224 -7.87 13.81 -25.75
CA GLN A 224 -8.29 12.52 -26.26
C GLN A 224 -7.10 11.59 -26.27
N MET A 225 -7.28 10.39 -25.71
CA MET A 225 -6.25 9.38 -25.66
C MET A 225 -6.21 8.62 -26.99
N THR A 226 -5.23 8.96 -27.82
CA THR A 226 -4.94 8.19 -29.04
C THR A 226 -4.07 7.00 -28.66
N LYS A 227 -4.58 5.78 -28.89
CA LYS A 227 -3.75 4.57 -28.77
C LYS A 227 -2.85 4.47 -30.00
N PRO A 228 -1.51 4.41 -29.84
CA PRO A 228 -0.62 4.25 -30.99
C PRO A 228 -0.88 2.91 -31.66
N VAL A 229 -0.77 2.90 -32.99
CA VAL A 229 -0.96 1.70 -33.80
C VAL A 229 0.22 0.75 -33.56
N ALA A 230 -0.07 -0.51 -33.28
CA ALA A 230 0.96 -1.50 -32.96
C ALA A 230 1.68 -2.02 -34.21
N ASP A 231 0.92 -2.40 -35.23
CA ASP A 231 1.43 -2.99 -36.46
C ASP A 231 0.83 -2.29 -37.69
N LEU A 232 1.58 -2.26 -38.77
CA LEU A 232 1.11 -1.78 -40.07
C LEU A 232 0.11 -2.80 -40.66
N THR A 233 -1.16 -2.42 -40.76
CA THR A 233 -2.21 -3.26 -41.34
C THR A 233 -2.42 -2.96 -42.82
N ALA A 234 -2.96 -3.94 -43.56
CA ALA A 234 -3.30 -3.77 -44.97
C ALA A 234 -4.30 -2.62 -45.19
N ASP A 235 -5.27 -2.46 -44.28
CA ASP A 235 -6.27 -1.38 -44.36
C ASP A 235 -5.62 0.02 -44.24
N LEU A 236 -4.59 0.16 -43.40
CA LEU A 236 -3.84 1.41 -43.26
C LEU A 236 -3.01 1.74 -44.50
N LEU A 237 -2.51 0.72 -45.20
CA LEU A 237 -1.79 0.85 -46.47
C LEU A 237 -2.72 1.26 -47.62
N VAL A 238 -3.92 0.67 -47.69
CA VAL A 238 -4.91 1.01 -48.73
C VAL A 238 -5.46 2.43 -48.55
N GLY A 239 -5.61 2.88 -47.30
CA GLY A 239 -6.16 4.20 -46.98
C GLY A 239 -5.14 5.34 -46.88
N ASP A 240 -3.85 5.12 -47.15
CA ASP A 240 -2.73 6.05 -46.92
C ASP A 240 -2.65 6.66 -45.49
N ALA A 241 -3.45 6.14 -44.56
CA ALA A 241 -3.57 6.62 -43.18
C ALA A 241 -2.33 6.29 -42.34
N TRP A 242 -1.50 5.36 -42.80
CA TRP A 242 -0.23 5.00 -42.16
C TRP A 242 0.75 6.17 -42.04
N GLN A 243 0.70 7.17 -42.93
CA GLN A 243 1.62 8.31 -42.89
C GLN A 243 1.37 9.25 -41.72
N LYS A 244 0.12 9.31 -41.24
CA LYS A 244 -0.31 10.19 -40.14
C LYS A 244 -0.53 9.42 -38.82
N ALA A 245 -0.37 8.11 -38.84
CA ALA A 245 -0.59 7.26 -37.68
C ALA A 245 0.65 7.27 -36.79
N ASP A 246 0.43 7.48 -35.49
CA ASP A 246 1.49 7.31 -34.49
C ASP A 246 1.69 5.83 -34.21
N PHE A 247 2.88 5.31 -34.53
CA PHE A 247 3.24 3.91 -34.26
C PHE A 247 3.88 3.74 -32.90
N LYS A 248 3.59 2.62 -32.26
CA LYS A 248 4.29 2.22 -31.03
C LYS A 248 5.72 1.83 -31.37
N GLU A 249 6.68 2.32 -30.58
CA GLU A 249 8.08 1.93 -30.73
C GLU A 249 8.27 0.42 -30.54
N TYR A 250 9.02 -0.20 -31.45
CA TYR A 250 9.31 -1.63 -31.40
C TYR A 250 10.41 -1.92 -30.38
N ASN A 251 10.13 -2.82 -29.43
CA ASN A 251 11.11 -3.22 -28.44
C ASN A 251 12.10 -4.26 -29.00
N PHE A 252 13.24 -3.81 -29.50
CA PHE A 252 14.31 -4.67 -30.02
C PHE A 252 14.99 -5.56 -28.95
N PHE A 253 14.81 -5.26 -27.66
CA PHE A 253 15.35 -6.08 -26.56
C PHE A 253 14.46 -7.27 -26.22
N ALA A 254 13.25 -7.35 -26.80
CA ALA A 254 12.36 -8.49 -26.59
C ALA A 254 12.71 -9.65 -27.55
N SER A 255 12.63 -10.88 -27.05
CA SER A 255 12.70 -12.05 -27.93
C SER A 255 11.48 -12.09 -28.85
N GLY A 256 11.71 -12.23 -30.15
CA GLY A 256 10.64 -12.38 -31.13
C GLY A 256 9.78 -13.64 -30.89
N ARG A 257 8.68 -13.74 -31.64
CA ARG A 257 7.81 -14.93 -31.58
C ARG A 257 8.60 -16.17 -32.01
N LYS A 258 8.66 -17.18 -31.16
CA LYS A 258 9.29 -18.46 -31.48
C LYS A 258 8.47 -19.15 -32.57
N ILE A 259 9.10 -19.40 -33.71
CA ILE A 259 8.52 -20.19 -34.79
C ILE A 259 8.49 -21.65 -34.32
N ARG A 260 7.34 -22.31 -34.45
CA ARG A 260 7.23 -23.74 -34.15
C ARG A 260 7.93 -24.52 -35.27
N LEU A 261 9.02 -25.18 -34.92
CA LEU A 261 9.80 -26.04 -35.82
C LEU A 261 9.76 -27.48 -35.30
N GLY A 262 9.88 -28.46 -36.20
CA GLY A 262 10.09 -29.85 -35.79
C GLY A 262 11.46 -30.02 -35.13
N SER A 263 11.51 -30.69 -33.97
CA SER A 263 12.75 -30.95 -33.24
C SER A 263 13.11 -32.44 -33.27
N ILE A 264 14.37 -32.75 -33.53
CA ILE A 264 14.91 -34.11 -33.38
C ILE A 264 15.23 -34.34 -31.89
N HIS A 265 14.93 -35.53 -31.36
CA HIS A 265 15.26 -35.87 -29.98
C HIS A 265 16.77 -35.75 -29.73
N PRO A 266 17.24 -35.07 -28.66
CA PRO A 266 18.67 -34.80 -28.42
C PRO A 266 19.55 -36.06 -28.43
N LEU A 267 19.07 -37.17 -27.84
CA LEU A 267 19.81 -38.44 -27.84
C LEU A 267 20.03 -38.97 -29.26
N ILE A 268 19.03 -38.85 -30.14
CA ILE A 268 19.16 -39.30 -31.53
C ILE A 268 20.12 -38.40 -32.31
N GLN A 269 20.14 -37.11 -32.02
CA GLN A 269 21.11 -36.17 -32.59
C GLN A 269 22.55 -36.57 -32.21
N VAL A 270 22.79 -36.88 -30.94
CA VAL A 270 24.11 -37.34 -30.44
C VAL A 270 24.46 -38.71 -31.01
N MET A 271 23.52 -39.67 -31.02
CA MET A 271 23.73 -40.99 -31.63
C MET A 271 24.08 -40.88 -33.11
N ARG A 272 23.46 -39.95 -33.85
CA ARG A 272 23.79 -39.69 -35.26
C ARG A 272 25.22 -39.18 -35.41
N GLN A 273 25.67 -38.28 -34.53
CA GLN A 273 27.06 -37.80 -34.51
C GLN A 273 28.05 -38.94 -34.26
N PHE A 274 27.81 -39.80 -33.25
CA PHE A 274 28.66 -40.96 -32.98
C PHE A 274 28.72 -41.95 -34.15
N LYS A 275 27.58 -42.26 -34.77
CA LYS A 275 27.54 -43.11 -35.96
C LYS A 275 28.35 -42.53 -37.12
N LEU A 276 28.32 -41.21 -37.28
CA LEU A 276 29.10 -40.53 -38.33
C LEU A 276 30.60 -40.60 -38.06
N ILE A 277 31.02 -40.38 -36.80
CA ILE A 277 32.44 -40.49 -36.39
C ILE A 277 32.96 -41.92 -36.62
N LEU A 278 32.27 -42.93 -36.10
CA LEU A 278 32.68 -44.33 -36.27
C LEU A 278 32.76 -44.74 -37.74
N ARG A 279 31.80 -44.29 -38.57
CA ARG A 279 31.85 -44.51 -40.02
C ARG A 279 33.06 -43.83 -40.67
N SER A 280 33.38 -42.59 -40.27
CA SER A 280 34.56 -41.88 -40.80
C SER A 280 35.89 -42.55 -40.43
N MET A 281 35.93 -43.27 -39.31
CA MET A 281 37.07 -44.07 -38.88
C MET A 281 37.14 -45.45 -39.58
N GLY A 282 36.22 -45.74 -40.51
CA GLY A 282 36.17 -47.00 -41.26
C GLY A 282 35.38 -48.13 -40.60
N PHE A 283 34.71 -47.88 -39.47
CA PHE A 283 33.85 -48.90 -38.85
C PHE A 283 32.51 -49.02 -39.59
N GLU A 284 32.07 -50.25 -39.81
CA GLU A 284 30.73 -50.56 -40.33
C GLU A 284 29.74 -50.79 -39.19
N VAL A 285 28.48 -50.39 -39.38
CA VAL A 285 27.45 -50.52 -38.34
C VAL A 285 26.95 -51.97 -38.28
N SER A 286 27.09 -52.62 -37.13
CA SER A 286 26.57 -53.98 -36.89
C SER A 286 25.05 -54.00 -36.70
N ARG A 287 24.41 -55.15 -36.96
CA ARG A 287 22.97 -55.34 -36.80
C ARG A 287 22.63 -55.65 -35.33
N SER A 288 21.89 -54.75 -34.67
CA SER A 288 21.45 -54.90 -33.27
C SER A 288 19.92 -54.90 -33.12
N GLN A 289 19.21 -55.55 -34.04
CA GLN A 289 17.74 -55.65 -34.03
C GLN A 289 17.24 -56.74 -33.05
N GLN A 290 17.74 -56.75 -31.82
CA GLN A 290 17.34 -57.68 -30.76
C GLN A 290 17.29 -56.94 -29.42
N PHE A 291 16.10 -56.82 -28.83
CA PHE A 291 15.93 -56.22 -27.50
C PHE A 291 16.11 -57.23 -26.36
N VAL A 292 15.86 -58.52 -26.61
CA VAL A 292 16.05 -59.62 -25.66
C VAL A 292 17.19 -60.49 -26.15
N THR A 293 18.24 -60.64 -25.35
CA THR A 293 19.34 -61.57 -25.61
C THR A 293 19.25 -62.75 -24.64
N MET A 294 19.51 -63.96 -25.14
CA MET A 294 19.59 -65.15 -24.28
C MET A 294 20.81 -65.06 -23.35
N VAL A 295 20.69 -65.63 -22.14
CA VAL A 295 21.74 -65.67 -21.08
C VAL A 295 23.12 -66.11 -21.58
N ARG A 296 23.18 -66.89 -22.66
CA ARG A 296 24.41 -67.29 -23.38
C ARG A 296 25.27 -66.13 -23.89
N SER A 297 24.79 -64.89 -23.91
CA SER A 297 25.63 -63.73 -24.20
C SER A 297 26.70 -63.50 -23.13
N CYS A 298 26.46 -63.89 -21.87
CA CYS A 298 27.44 -63.77 -20.80
C CYS A 298 28.56 -64.82 -20.92
N ASP A 299 28.20 -66.07 -21.21
CA ASP A 299 29.14 -67.19 -21.33
C ASP A 299 30.05 -67.08 -22.58
N ARG A 300 29.54 -66.48 -23.66
CA ARG A 300 30.27 -66.34 -24.93
C ARG A 300 31.31 -65.21 -24.91
N LEU A 301 31.19 -64.24 -24.00
CA LEU A 301 32.16 -63.13 -23.88
C LEU A 301 33.43 -63.52 -23.13
N THR A 302 33.40 -64.58 -22.32
CA THR A 302 34.54 -65.10 -21.56
C THR A 302 35.23 -66.29 -22.25
N SER A 303 34.65 -66.79 -23.32
CA SER A 303 35.21 -67.82 -24.18
C SER A 303 36.09 -67.16 -25.24
N ASN A 304 37.39 -67.02 -24.96
CA ASN A 304 38.39 -66.73 -26.00
C ASN A 304 38.46 -67.85 -27.03
#